data_AF-A0A4S4FPU2-F1
#
_entry.id   AF-A0A4S4FPU2-F1
#
_cell.length_a   1.000
_cell.length_b   1.000
_cell.length_c   1.000
_cell.angle_alpha   90.00
_cell.angle_beta   90.00
_cell.angle_gamma   90.00
#
_symmetry.space_group_name_H-M   'P 1'
#
loop_
_entity.id
_entity.type
_entity.pdbx_description
1 polymer ?
#
loop_
_entity_poly.entity_id
_entity_poly.type
_entity_poly.pdbx_seq_one_letter_code
_entity_poly.pdbx_strand_id
1 'polypeptide(L)'
;MSNKSRAATETHHETHGVLLADDRSTAWGWLSGLVVLVFVALPLSASFAFATHPDTKQLFAGRLSDATTGGYQAFWWIVTLLLLALPFIVGFGVARLSGRALSILAGAVAVLVILAIVLGQLFVF
;
A
#
# COMPACT_ATOMS: atom_id res chain seq x y z
N MET A 1 -32.07 -30.10 54.95
CA MET A 1 -32.23 -30.48 53.53
C MET A 1 -31.37 -29.55 52.69
N SER A 2 -30.31 -30.08 52.10
CA SER A 2 -29.42 -29.39 51.16
C SER A 2 -30.00 -29.54 49.76
N ASN A 3 -30.08 -28.45 48.98
CA ASN A 3 -30.24 -28.56 47.54
C ASN A 3 -29.17 -27.73 46.84
N LYS A 4 -27.99 -28.35 46.75
CA LYS A 4 -26.93 -27.98 45.82
C LYS A 4 -27.26 -28.63 44.47
N SER A 5 -26.96 -27.91 43.39
CA SER A 5 -26.85 -28.38 41.99
C SER A 5 -28.06 -28.24 41.08
N ARG A 6 -28.18 -27.07 40.44
CA ARG A 6 -28.38 -26.91 38.99
C ARG A 6 -27.54 -25.70 38.56
N ALA A 7 -26.26 -25.91 38.23
CA ALA A 7 -25.78 -26.06 36.85
C ALA A 7 -26.28 -24.87 35.99
N ALA A 8 -25.55 -23.75 35.89
CA ALA A 8 -24.25 -23.61 35.20
C ALA A 8 -24.29 -24.09 33.75
N THR A 9 -25.19 -23.53 32.93
CA THR A 9 -25.11 -23.61 31.47
C THR A 9 -25.82 -22.39 30.88
N GLU A 10 -25.08 -21.32 30.58
CA GLU A 10 -25.39 -20.34 29.49
C GLU A 10 -24.35 -19.20 29.46
N THR A 11 -23.06 -19.51 29.51
CA THR A 11 -21.99 -18.54 29.19
C THR A 11 -20.88 -19.24 28.43
N HIS A 12 -21.20 -19.83 27.29
CA HIS A 12 -20.19 -20.57 26.52
C HIS A 12 -20.50 -20.54 25.03
N HIS A 13 -20.55 -19.35 24.40
CA HIS A 13 -20.42 -19.28 22.93
C HIS A 13 -20.04 -17.92 22.31
N GLU A 14 -19.61 -16.90 23.06
CA GLU A 14 -19.26 -15.58 22.44
C GLU A 14 -17.78 -15.17 22.59
N THR A 15 -16.97 -15.85 23.40
CA THR A 15 -15.59 -15.40 23.68
C THR A 15 -14.55 -15.90 22.67
N HIS A 16 -14.84 -16.96 21.91
CA HIS A 16 -13.91 -17.50 20.90
C HIS A 16 -13.95 -16.77 19.55
N GLY A 17 -14.99 -15.97 19.26
CA GLY A 17 -15.10 -15.22 18.00
C GLY A 17 -14.28 -13.92 17.99
N VAL A 18 -14.11 -13.28 19.14
CA VAL A 18 -13.46 -11.96 19.25
C VAL A 18 -11.93 -12.06 19.15
N LEU A 19 -11.32 -13.14 19.68
CA LEU A 19 -9.86 -13.34 19.60
C LEU A 19 -9.38 -13.79 18.21
N LEU A 20 -10.18 -14.58 17.46
CA LEU A 20 -9.83 -15.01 16.10
C LEU A 20 -10.10 -13.94 15.03
N ALA A 21 -10.96 -12.96 15.33
CA ALA A 21 -11.26 -11.87 14.40
C ALA A 21 -10.07 -10.92 14.23
N ASP A 22 -9.30 -10.68 15.30
CA ASP A 22 -8.21 -9.69 15.33
C ASP A 22 -6.91 -10.20 14.65
N ASP A 23 -6.62 -11.50 14.75
CA ASP A 23 -5.52 -12.13 14.02
C ASP A 23 -5.80 -12.20 12.51
N ARG A 24 -7.06 -12.43 12.14
CA ARG A 24 -7.47 -12.53 10.73
C ARG A 24 -7.32 -11.19 10.03
N SER A 25 -7.79 -10.09 10.63
CA SER A 25 -7.68 -8.73 10.05
C SER A 25 -6.22 -8.32 9.85
N THR A 26 -5.35 -8.70 10.79
CA THR A 26 -3.90 -8.45 10.72
C THR A 26 -3.24 -9.27 9.61
N ALA A 27 -3.60 -10.55 9.44
CA ALA A 27 -3.11 -11.38 8.34
C ALA A 27 -3.55 -10.86 6.96
N TRP A 28 -4.80 -10.38 6.82
CA TRP A 28 -5.28 -9.74 5.59
C TRP A 28 -4.59 -8.41 5.29
N GLY A 29 -4.22 -7.66 6.33
CA GLY A 29 -3.37 -6.46 6.18
C GLY A 29 -2.00 -6.81 5.62
N TRP A 30 -1.32 -7.82 6.16
CA TRP A 30 -0.03 -8.26 5.64
C TRP A 30 -0.09 -8.78 4.21
N LEU A 31 -1.10 -9.60 3.89
CA LEU A 31 -1.27 -10.13 2.54
C LEU A 31 -1.54 -9.00 1.53
N SER A 32 -2.39 -8.03 1.88
CA SER A 32 -2.67 -6.91 0.99
C SER A 32 -1.45 -6.01 0.77
N GLY A 33 -0.66 -5.76 1.82
CA GLY A 33 0.63 -5.08 1.71
C GLY A 33 1.62 -5.84 0.79
N LEU A 34 1.70 -7.16 0.91
CA LEU A 34 2.54 -7.99 0.05
C LEU A 34 2.09 -7.92 -1.42
N VAL A 35 0.79 -8.01 -1.69
CA VAL A 35 0.26 -7.86 -3.05
C VAL A 35 0.61 -6.49 -3.63
N VAL A 36 0.42 -5.42 -2.87
CA VAL A 36 0.82 -4.07 -3.30
C VAL A 36 2.30 -4.00 -3.60
N LEU A 37 3.15 -4.56 -2.73
CA LEU A 37 4.60 -4.61 -2.94
C LEU A 37 4.95 -5.26 -4.29
N VAL A 38 4.30 -6.37 -4.65
CA VAL A 38 4.51 -7.05 -5.94
C VAL A 38 4.12 -6.14 -7.10
N PHE A 39 2.99 -5.43 -7.02
CA PHE A 39 2.56 -4.52 -8.09
C PHE A 39 3.48 -3.29 -8.23
N VAL A 40 3.97 -2.75 -7.11
CA VAL A 40 4.85 -1.57 -7.14
C VAL A 40 6.32 -1.93 -7.31
N ALA A 41 6.69 -3.21 -7.30
CA ALA A 41 8.09 -3.64 -7.40
C ALA A 41 8.77 -3.13 -8.69
N LEU A 42 8.07 -3.19 -9.82
CA LEU A 42 8.60 -2.70 -11.10
C LEU A 42 8.86 -1.18 -11.08
N PRO A 43 7.87 -0.31 -10.76
CA PRO A 43 8.13 1.13 -10.69
C PRO A 43 9.12 1.49 -9.56
N LEU A 44 9.15 0.75 -8.45
CA LEU A 44 10.10 0.94 -7.35
C LEU A 44 11.54 0.68 -7.81
N SER A 45 11.75 -0.39 -8.57
CA SER A 45 13.05 -0.71 -9.16
C SER A 45 13.49 0.38 -10.14
N ALA A 46 12.58 0.88 -10.98
CA ALA A 46 12.88 1.94 -11.94
C ALA A 46 13.23 3.26 -11.22
N SER A 47 12.44 3.67 -10.22
CA SER A 47 12.72 4.89 -9.47
C SER A 47 14.04 4.82 -8.71
N PHE A 48 14.37 3.65 -8.13
CA PHE A 48 15.64 3.43 -7.46
C PHE A 48 16.83 3.50 -8.44
N ALA A 49 16.68 2.91 -9.64
CA ALA A 49 17.70 2.98 -10.68
C ALA A 49 17.96 4.43 -11.14
N PHE A 50 16.89 5.21 -11.36
CA PHE A 50 17.03 6.64 -11.72
C PHE A 50 17.59 7.49 -10.58
N ALA A 51 17.28 7.16 -9.32
CA ALA A 51 17.83 7.86 -8.15
C ALA A 51 19.35 7.65 -7.99
N THR A 52 19.85 6.48 -8.38
CA THR A 52 21.27 6.09 -8.25
C THR A 52 22.12 6.41 -9.48
N HIS A 53 21.50 6.60 -10.65
CA HIS A 53 22.19 6.89 -11.90
C HIS A 53 21.73 8.23 -12.50
N PRO A 54 22.28 9.37 -12.05
CA PRO A 54 21.86 10.69 -12.52
C PRO A 54 22.04 10.93 -14.03
N ASP A 55 22.90 10.16 -14.69
CA ASP A 55 23.15 10.28 -16.13
C ASP A 55 21.92 9.87 -16.97
N THR A 56 20.97 9.13 -16.38
CA THR A 56 19.68 8.79 -17.03
C THR A 56 18.76 9.99 -17.24
N LYS A 57 19.13 11.18 -16.74
CA LYS A 57 18.38 12.43 -16.98
C LYS A 57 18.12 12.73 -18.47
N GLN A 58 19.01 12.27 -19.36
CA GLN A 58 18.89 12.47 -20.80
C GLN A 58 17.72 11.70 -21.41
N LEU A 59 17.22 10.66 -20.74
CA LEU A 59 16.06 9.87 -21.17
C LEU A 59 14.74 10.62 -21.00
N PHE A 60 14.73 11.76 -20.28
CA PHE A 60 13.54 12.52 -19.93
C PHE A 60 13.53 13.90 -20.60
N ALA A 61 13.59 13.91 -21.94
CA ALA A 61 13.67 15.10 -22.77
C ALA A 61 12.82 16.28 -22.25
N GLY A 62 13.46 17.44 -22.06
CA GLY A 62 12.81 18.67 -21.58
C GLY A 62 12.84 18.83 -20.04
N ARG A 63 11.70 18.61 -19.38
CA ARG A 63 11.43 19.11 -18.01
C ARG A 63 12.34 18.55 -16.90
N LEU A 64 12.84 17.32 -17.06
CA LEU A 64 13.74 16.66 -16.10
C LEU A 64 15.20 16.68 -16.56
N SER A 65 15.46 16.88 -17.86
CA SER A 65 16.83 17.06 -18.38
C SER A 65 17.42 18.42 -18.01
N ASP A 66 16.57 19.44 -17.85
CA ASP A 66 16.97 20.80 -17.45
C ASP A 66 17.09 20.96 -15.92
N ALA A 67 16.64 19.97 -15.15
CA ALA A 67 16.78 19.97 -13.70
C ALA A 67 18.24 19.79 -13.30
N THR A 68 18.64 20.42 -12.19
CA THR A 68 19.97 20.17 -11.62
C THR A 68 20.09 18.68 -11.27
N THR A 69 21.30 18.13 -11.40
CA THR A 69 21.56 16.71 -11.09
C THR A 69 21.08 16.32 -9.68
N GLY A 70 21.24 17.22 -8.70
CA GLY A 70 20.71 17.02 -7.35
C GLY A 70 19.19 17.01 -7.28
N GLY A 71 18.51 17.90 -8.03
CA GLY A 71 17.04 17.92 -8.10
C GLY A 71 16.46 16.65 -8.72
N TYR A 72 17.09 16.14 -9.78
CA TYR A 72 16.73 14.87 -10.41
C TYR A 72 16.84 13.69 -9.43
N GLN A 73 17.98 13.56 -8.74
CA GLN A 73 18.18 12.49 -7.76
C GLN A 73 17.20 12.60 -6.59
N ALA A 74 17.02 13.80 -6.02
CA ALA A 74 16.11 14.02 -4.91
C ALA A 74 14.66 13.65 -5.28
N PHE A 75 14.20 14.01 -6.48
CA PHE A 75 12.89 13.62 -6.99
C PHE A 75 12.71 12.10 -6.99
N TRP A 76 13.66 11.35 -7.58
CA TRP A 76 13.55 9.90 -7.67
C TRP A 76 13.71 9.19 -6.32
N TRP A 77 14.49 9.74 -5.39
CA TRP A 77 14.53 9.25 -4.01
C TRP A 77 13.19 9.43 -3.30
N ILE A 78 12.52 10.57 -3.48
CA ILE A 78 11.18 10.81 -2.93
C ILE A 78 10.19 9.78 -3.51
N VAL A 79 10.19 9.58 -4.83
CA VAL A 79 9.33 8.57 -5.48
C VAL A 79 9.61 7.16 -4.94
N THR A 80 10.89 6.81 -4.78
CA THR A 80 11.31 5.50 -4.23
C THR A 80 10.79 5.30 -2.81
N LEU A 81 10.94 6.30 -1.93
CA LEU A 81 10.43 6.24 -0.55
C LEU A 81 8.91 6.15 -0.51
N LEU A 82 8.21 6.87 -1.39
CA LEU A 82 6.75 6.80 -1.51
C LEU A 82 6.28 5.41 -1.95
N LEU A 83 6.90 4.83 -2.97
CA LEU A 83 6.60 3.48 -3.45
C LEU A 83 6.94 2.41 -2.41
N LEU A 84 8.02 2.60 -1.65
CA LEU A 84 8.39 1.72 -0.55
C LEU A 84 7.40 1.80 0.62
N ALA A 85 6.82 2.98 0.89
CA ALA A 85 5.86 3.18 1.97
C ALA A 85 4.45 2.63 1.64
N LEU A 86 4.07 2.63 0.36
CA LEU A 86 2.76 2.16 -0.14
C LEU A 86 2.29 0.80 0.41
N PRO A 87 3.08 -0.30 0.40
CA PRO A 87 2.64 -1.58 0.94
C PRO A 87 2.28 -1.52 2.43
N PHE A 88 2.96 -0.69 3.22
CA PHE A 88 2.66 -0.52 4.63
C PHE A 88 1.39 0.30 4.84
N ILE A 89 1.22 1.38 4.07
CA ILE A 89 0.03 2.24 4.13
C ILE A 89 -1.22 1.43 3.75
N VAL A 90 -1.14 0.63 2.67
CA VAL A 90 -2.26 -0.21 2.25
C VAL A 90 -2.48 -1.35 3.25
N GLY A 91 -1.43 -2.04 3.69
CA GLY A 91 -1.56 -3.13 4.66
C GLY A 91 -2.18 -2.67 5.99
N PHE A 92 -1.76 -1.53 6.50
CA PHE A 92 -2.38 -0.88 7.67
C PHE A 92 -3.83 -0.45 7.38
N GLY A 93 -4.07 0.15 6.22
CA GLY A 93 -5.39 0.58 5.78
C GLY A 93 -6.39 -0.58 5.72
N VAL A 94 -6.00 -1.72 5.16
CA VAL A 94 -6.84 -2.93 5.10
C VAL A 94 -7.09 -3.51 6.49
N ALA A 95 -6.10 -3.48 7.38
CA ALA A 95 -6.24 -4.02 8.73
C ALA A 95 -7.13 -3.15 9.64
N ARG A 96 -7.21 -1.83 9.40
CA ARG A 96 -7.79 -0.87 10.36
C ARG A 96 -8.92 0.00 9.81
N LEU A 97 -9.14 0.08 8.50
CA LEU A 97 -10.21 0.90 7.90
C LEU A 97 -11.47 0.07 7.59
N SER A 98 -12.62 0.74 7.56
CA SER A 98 -13.87 0.11 7.12
C SER A 98 -13.81 -0.25 5.63
N GLY A 99 -14.43 -1.36 5.23
CA GLY A 99 -14.40 -1.82 3.82
C GLY A 99 -14.91 -0.78 2.81
N ARG A 100 -15.79 0.13 3.23
CA ARG A 100 -16.27 1.26 2.41
C ARG A 100 -15.20 2.33 2.20
N ALA A 101 -14.40 2.65 3.22
CA ALA A 101 -13.30 3.60 3.08
C ALA A 101 -12.18 3.01 2.21
N LEU A 102 -11.90 1.71 2.38
CA LEU A 102 -10.90 1.00 1.59
C LEU A 102 -11.27 0.93 0.09
N SER A 103 -12.53 0.68 -0.25
CA SER A 103 -12.95 0.62 -1.66
C SER A 103 -12.91 1.98 -2.36
N ILE A 104 -13.24 3.06 -1.65
CA ILE A 104 -13.09 4.43 -2.14
C ILE A 104 -11.61 4.74 -2.39
N LEU A 105 -10.74 4.41 -1.44
CA LEU A 105 -9.29 4.62 -1.56
C LEU A 105 -8.72 3.84 -2.74
N ALA A 106 -9.08 2.55 -2.88
CA ALA A 106 -8.64 1.71 -4.00
C ALA A 106 -9.11 2.27 -5.34
N GLY A 107 -10.37 2.72 -5.43
CA GLY A 107 -10.91 3.37 -6.63
C GLY A 107 -10.15 4.65 -6.99
N ALA A 108 -9.86 5.51 -6.01
CA ALA A 108 -9.11 6.75 -6.24
C ALA A 108 -7.68 6.47 -6.72
N VAL A 109 -6.99 5.48 -6.12
CA VAL A 109 -5.65 5.07 -6.54
C VAL A 109 -5.68 4.48 -7.95
N ALA A 110 -6.65 3.62 -8.28
CA ALA A 110 -6.78 3.05 -9.62
C ALA A 110 -6.98 4.14 -10.69
N VAL A 111 -7.85 5.13 -10.42
CA VAL A 111 -8.04 6.28 -11.30
C VAL A 111 -6.73 7.07 -11.46
N LEU A 112 -6.01 7.32 -10.37
CA LEU A 112 -4.73 8.05 -10.42
C LEU A 112 -3.66 7.30 -11.22
N VAL A 113 -3.58 5.97 -11.08
CA VAL A 113 -2.66 5.13 -11.86
C VAL A 113 -3.02 5.15 -13.34
N ILE A 114 -4.29 4.99 -13.70
CA ILE A 114 -4.75 5.09 -15.08
C ILE A 114 -4.41 6.47 -15.66
N LEU A 115 -4.69 7.53 -14.90
CA LEU A 115 -4.39 8.89 -15.32
C LEU A 115 -2.89 9.09 -15.52
N ALA A 116 -2.06 8.59 -14.60
CA ALA A 116 -0.60 8.64 -14.72
C ALA A 116 -0.08 7.85 -15.93
N ILE A 117 -0.67 6.69 -16.25
CA ILE A 117 -0.35 5.93 -17.47
C ILE A 117 -0.73 6.72 -18.71
N VAL A 118 -1.94 7.29 -18.75
CA VAL A 118 -2.42 8.09 -19.88
C VAL A 118 -1.56 9.35 -20.07
N LEU A 119 -1.25 10.08 -19.01
CA LEU A 119 -0.33 11.21 -19.08
C LEU A 119 1.07 10.76 -19.49
N GLY A 120 1.57 9.66 -18.93
CA GLY A 120 2.82 9.04 -19.37
C GLY A 120 2.82 8.79 -20.87
N GLN A 121 1.73 8.24 -21.42
CA GLN A 121 1.62 8.02 -22.86
C GLN A 121 1.51 9.31 -23.68
N LEU A 122 0.85 10.36 -23.17
CA LEU A 122 0.70 11.63 -23.87
C LEU A 122 1.96 12.52 -23.84
N PHE A 123 2.86 12.30 -22.89
CA PHE A 123 4.04 13.16 -22.68
C PHE A 123 5.38 12.44 -22.89
N VAL A 124 5.42 11.10 -22.86
CA VAL A 124 6.62 10.29 -23.13
C VAL A 124 6.64 9.75 -24.57
N PHE A 125 5.48 9.56 -25.19
CA PHE A 125 5.32 9.34 -26.63
C PHE A 125 4.73 10.58 -27.30
#